data_AF-A0A8B7YUJ1-F1
#
_entry.id   AF-A0A8B7YUJ1-F1
#
_cell.length_a   1.000
_cell.length_b   1.000
_cell.length_c   1.000
_cell.angle_alpha   90.00
_cell.angle_beta   90.00
_cell.angle_gamma   90.00
#
_symmetry.space_group_name_H-M   'P 1'
#
loop_
_entity.id
_entity.type
_entity.pdbx_description
1 polymer ?
#
loop_
_entity_poly.entity_id
_entity_poly.type
_entity_poly.pdbx_seq_one_letter_code
_entity_poly.pdbx_strand_id
1 'polypeptide(L)'
;MNKEKADEARERGNDCMKQGRATQAFFYYTEAIKLNPSDHRSYSNRSLAFLKIEQHYHALEDAKKAIQLKPNWPKGYFRKGEVEFRTGHYQDAVNSYEKAISLDESDLKLKSALEKAQEEVKKMKAAAIRIPFISIGIGFLIGILLTLADHYLTSKPSLEGYVKLAFVALFGMLGYCGSWMYFYVLTTYHDAMLQPPPEQNDADKKTDKSTDPETSKGKRTKPSQESAKKDKATGEARRRKKTEKT
;
A
#
# COMPACT_ATOMS: atom_id res chain seq x y z
N MET A 1 -31.79 -21.35 10.38
CA MET A 1 -32.33 -20.70 9.16
C MET A 1 -31.39 -19.63 8.58
N ASN A 2 -30.93 -18.61 9.32
CA ASN A 2 -30.07 -17.54 8.73
C ASN A 2 -28.67 -18.01 8.30
N LYS A 3 -28.05 -18.94 9.03
CA LYS A 3 -26.72 -19.48 8.69
C LYS A 3 -26.72 -20.27 7.37
N GLU A 4 -27.75 -21.06 7.14
CA GLU A 4 -27.89 -21.90 5.93
C GLU A 4 -28.08 -21.02 4.68
N LYS A 5 -28.93 -19.99 4.78
CA LYS A 5 -29.06 -18.97 3.73
C LYS A 5 -27.75 -18.21 3.48
N ALA A 6 -26.99 -17.91 4.53
CA ALA A 6 -25.68 -17.28 4.40
C ALA A 6 -24.68 -18.19 3.67
N ASP A 7 -24.65 -19.49 4.00
CA ASP A 7 -23.79 -20.46 3.32
C ASP A 7 -24.21 -20.63 1.85
N GLU A 8 -25.51 -20.64 1.54
CA GLU A 8 -26.02 -20.67 0.16
C GLU A 8 -25.57 -19.43 -0.64
N ALA A 9 -25.75 -18.23 -0.09
CA ALA A 9 -25.30 -16.99 -0.71
C ALA A 9 -23.77 -17.02 -0.95
N ARG A 10 -23.00 -17.53 0.01
CA ARG A 10 -21.54 -17.69 -0.14
C ARG A 10 -21.19 -18.67 -1.26
N GLU A 11 -21.90 -19.78 -1.41
CA GLU A 11 -21.64 -20.73 -2.51
C GLU A 11 -22.00 -20.14 -3.89
N ARG A 12 -23.11 -19.40 -4.01
CA ARG A 12 -23.42 -18.66 -5.25
C ARG A 12 -22.32 -17.66 -5.60
N GLY A 13 -21.76 -16.98 -4.59
CA GLY A 13 -20.58 -16.12 -4.75
C GLY A 13 -19.35 -16.89 -5.24
N ASN A 14 -19.09 -18.08 -4.70
CA ASN A 14 -18.00 -18.95 -5.13
C ASN A 14 -18.15 -19.36 -6.60
N ASP A 15 -19.35 -19.70 -7.04
CA ASP A 15 -19.63 -20.08 -8.42
C ASP A 15 -19.46 -18.90 -9.38
N CYS A 16 -19.90 -17.70 -8.98
CA CYS A 16 -19.61 -16.48 -9.73
C CYS A 16 -18.08 -16.24 -9.86
N MET A 17 -17.31 -16.50 -8.80
CA MET A 17 -15.84 -16.37 -8.85
C MET A 17 -15.17 -17.37 -9.79
N LYS A 18 -15.67 -18.61 -9.86
CA LYS A 18 -15.20 -19.64 -10.81
C LYS A 18 -15.47 -19.23 -12.26
N GLN A 19 -16.60 -18.55 -12.49
CA GLN A 19 -16.99 -18.04 -13.80
C GLN A 19 -16.37 -16.67 -14.15
N GLY A 20 -15.49 -16.15 -13.30
CA GLY A 20 -14.84 -14.85 -13.52
C GLY A 20 -15.71 -13.61 -13.24
N ARG A 21 -16.96 -13.79 -12.79
CA ARG A 21 -17.93 -12.71 -12.51
C ARG A 21 -17.70 -12.12 -11.10
N ALA A 22 -16.58 -11.44 -10.91
CA ALA A 22 -16.15 -10.93 -9.59
C ALA A 22 -17.13 -9.90 -8.98
N THR A 23 -17.68 -8.98 -9.79
CA THR A 23 -18.66 -7.99 -9.32
C THR A 23 -19.93 -8.63 -8.78
N GLN A 24 -20.43 -9.68 -9.43
CA GLN A 24 -21.61 -10.41 -8.97
C GLN A 24 -21.29 -11.23 -7.70
N ALA A 25 -20.10 -11.84 -7.65
CA ALA A 25 -19.65 -12.55 -6.45
C ALA A 25 -19.59 -11.63 -5.23
N PHE A 26 -19.14 -10.38 -5.41
CA PHE A 26 -19.13 -9.37 -4.36
C PHE A 26 -20.52 -9.15 -3.73
N PHE A 27 -21.58 -9.04 -4.54
CA PHE A 27 -22.95 -8.86 -4.04
C PHE A 27 -23.40 -10.07 -3.22
N TYR A 28 -23.17 -11.28 -3.71
CA TYR A 28 -23.52 -12.51 -2.99
C TYR A 28 -22.74 -12.67 -1.67
N TYR A 29 -21.44 -12.34 -1.65
CA TYR A 29 -20.69 -12.36 -0.39
C TYR A 29 -21.16 -11.27 0.58
N THR A 30 -21.56 -10.11 0.08
CA THR A 30 -22.12 -9.04 0.91
C THR A 30 -23.46 -9.47 1.52
N GLU A 31 -24.30 -10.17 0.77
CA GLU A 31 -25.52 -10.80 1.29
C GLU A 31 -25.20 -11.85 2.36
N ALA A 32 -24.23 -12.75 2.10
CA ALA A 32 -23.79 -13.75 3.06
C ALA A 32 -23.29 -13.12 4.39
N ILE A 33 -22.54 -12.02 4.30
CA ILE A 33 -22.05 -11.26 5.46
C ILE A 33 -23.21 -10.59 6.21
N LYS A 34 -24.22 -10.05 5.52
CA LYS A 34 -25.41 -9.48 6.17
C LYS A 34 -26.18 -10.54 6.96
N LEU A 35 -26.28 -11.74 6.40
CA LEU A 35 -26.98 -12.87 7.02
C LEU A 35 -26.16 -13.50 8.16
N ASN A 36 -24.83 -13.51 8.06
CA ASN A 36 -23.91 -13.99 9.09
C ASN A 36 -22.64 -13.13 9.19
N PRO A 37 -22.65 -12.07 10.02
CA PRO A 37 -21.51 -11.14 10.15
C PRO A 37 -20.24 -11.75 10.78
N SER A 38 -20.33 -12.95 11.34
CA SER A 38 -19.21 -13.65 11.99
C SER A 38 -18.52 -14.68 11.08
N ASP A 39 -18.97 -14.85 9.84
CA ASP A 39 -18.36 -15.81 8.90
C ASP A 39 -17.10 -15.23 8.25
N HIS A 40 -15.95 -15.53 8.85
CA HIS A 40 -14.61 -15.22 8.34
C HIS A 40 -14.38 -15.66 6.87
N ARG A 41 -15.05 -16.74 6.41
CA ARG A 41 -14.91 -17.26 5.04
C ARG A 41 -15.51 -16.30 4.01
N SER A 42 -16.68 -15.74 4.29
CA SER A 42 -17.34 -14.76 3.42
C SER A 42 -16.50 -13.47 3.27
N TYR A 43 -15.90 -12.96 4.35
CA TYR A 43 -14.96 -11.83 4.27
C TYR A 43 -13.72 -12.18 3.43
N SER A 44 -13.10 -13.34 3.66
CA SER A 44 -11.93 -13.79 2.87
C SER A 44 -12.24 -13.94 1.37
N ASN A 45 -13.43 -14.43 1.04
CA ASN A 45 -13.84 -14.58 -0.35
C ASN A 45 -14.23 -13.24 -0.99
N ARG A 46 -14.86 -12.33 -0.23
CA ARG A 46 -15.15 -10.96 -0.70
C ARG A 46 -13.88 -10.15 -0.89
N SER A 47 -12.88 -10.32 -0.03
CA SER A 47 -11.54 -9.76 -0.22
C SER A 47 -10.94 -10.17 -1.58
N LEU A 48 -11.02 -11.45 -1.95
CA LEU A 48 -10.57 -11.90 -3.28
C LEU A 48 -11.41 -11.30 -4.41
N ALA A 49 -12.73 -11.16 -4.24
CA ALA A 49 -13.59 -10.53 -5.24
C ALA A 49 -13.19 -9.06 -5.44
N PHE A 50 -12.99 -8.31 -4.36
CA PHE A 50 -12.48 -6.93 -4.40
C PHE A 50 -11.13 -6.83 -5.09
N LEU A 51 -10.24 -7.77 -4.81
CA LEU A 51 -8.92 -7.82 -5.45
C LEU A 51 -9.01 -8.03 -6.97
N LYS A 52 -10.02 -8.79 -7.45
CA LYS A 52 -10.27 -8.99 -8.88
C LYS A 52 -10.90 -7.78 -9.57
N ILE A 53 -11.56 -6.89 -8.83
CA ILE A 53 -12.14 -5.64 -9.35
C ILE A 53 -11.28 -4.41 -9.00
N GLU A 54 -10.02 -4.63 -8.63
CA GLU A 54 -9.01 -3.58 -8.33
C GLU A 54 -9.40 -2.65 -7.16
N GLN A 55 -10.29 -3.10 -6.29
CA GLN A 55 -10.68 -2.37 -5.07
C GLN A 55 -9.80 -2.79 -3.89
N HIS A 56 -8.53 -2.40 -3.94
CA HIS A 56 -7.49 -2.90 -3.03
C HIS A 56 -7.70 -2.54 -1.56
N TYR A 57 -8.14 -1.32 -1.25
CA TYR A 57 -8.46 -0.89 0.11
C TYR A 57 -9.50 -1.80 0.78
N HIS A 58 -10.65 -1.98 0.11
CA HIS A 58 -11.71 -2.84 0.63
C HIS A 58 -11.29 -4.32 0.71
N ALA A 59 -10.45 -4.78 -0.24
CA ALA A 59 -9.88 -6.11 -0.18
C ALA A 59 -9.03 -6.32 1.07
N LEU A 60 -8.20 -5.33 1.43
CA LEU A 60 -7.34 -5.39 2.61
C LEU A 60 -8.17 -5.38 3.90
N GLU A 61 -9.17 -4.50 4.00
CA GLU A 61 -10.04 -4.42 5.18
C GLU A 61 -10.81 -5.72 5.42
N ASP A 62 -11.35 -6.34 4.36
CA ASP A 62 -11.99 -7.64 4.46
C ASP A 62 -11.02 -8.76 4.87
N ALA A 63 -9.79 -8.75 4.35
CA ALA A 63 -8.77 -9.71 4.77
C ALA A 63 -8.42 -9.56 6.26
N LYS A 64 -8.22 -8.32 6.73
CA LYS A 64 -8.01 -8.02 8.15
C LYS A 64 -9.20 -8.46 8.99
N LYS A 65 -10.43 -8.23 8.52
CA LYS A 65 -11.64 -8.65 9.24
C LYS A 65 -11.75 -10.16 9.35
N ALA A 66 -11.42 -10.89 8.28
CA ALA A 66 -11.37 -12.36 8.31
C ALA A 66 -10.35 -12.87 9.35
N ILE A 67 -9.17 -12.23 9.45
CA ILE A 67 -8.15 -12.55 10.45
C ILE A 67 -8.65 -12.22 11.87
N GLN A 68 -9.29 -11.08 12.08
CA GLN A 68 -9.87 -10.72 13.38
C GLN A 68 -10.91 -11.73 13.86
N LEU A 69 -11.77 -12.20 12.95
CA LEU A 69 -12.81 -13.19 13.25
C LEU A 69 -12.22 -14.57 13.51
N LYS A 70 -11.14 -14.95 12.83
CA LYS A 70 -10.45 -16.24 13.04
C LYS A 70 -8.93 -16.11 12.89
N PRO A 71 -8.22 -15.77 13.98
CA PRO A 71 -6.76 -15.56 13.96
C PRO A 71 -5.94 -16.82 13.68
N ASN A 72 -6.49 -18.01 13.92
CA ASN A 72 -5.78 -19.28 13.69
C ASN A 72 -6.11 -19.88 12.31
N TRP A 73 -6.48 -19.05 11.33
CA TRP A 73 -6.85 -19.51 10.01
C TRP A 73 -5.86 -19.00 8.94
N PRO A 74 -5.01 -19.88 8.39
CA PRO A 74 -3.96 -19.52 7.44
C PRO A 74 -4.46 -18.71 6.24
N LYS A 75 -5.64 -19.08 5.72
CA LYS A 75 -6.21 -18.46 4.50
C LYS A 75 -6.56 -16.98 4.68
N GLY A 76 -6.83 -16.52 5.91
CA GLY A 76 -7.03 -15.10 6.19
C GLY A 76 -5.76 -14.29 5.94
N TYR A 77 -4.63 -14.76 6.47
CA TYR A 77 -3.31 -14.17 6.23
C TYR A 77 -2.86 -14.30 4.77
N PHE A 78 -3.17 -15.42 4.13
CA PHE A 78 -2.93 -15.57 2.69
C PHE A 78 -3.65 -14.50 1.87
N ARG A 79 -4.93 -14.22 2.14
CA ARG A 79 -5.65 -13.14 1.44
C ARG A 79 -5.03 -11.77 1.69
N LYS A 80 -4.62 -11.49 2.93
CA LYS A 80 -3.94 -10.24 3.27
C LYS A 80 -2.64 -10.10 2.46
N GLY A 81 -1.83 -11.16 2.41
CA GLY A 81 -0.61 -11.23 1.60
C GLY A 81 -0.86 -11.08 0.10
N GLU A 82 -1.96 -11.63 -0.44
CA GLU A 82 -2.32 -11.43 -1.85
C GLU A 82 -2.63 -9.96 -2.16
N VAL A 83 -3.32 -9.25 -1.27
CA VAL A 83 -3.63 -7.83 -1.45
C VAL A 83 -2.36 -6.98 -1.35
N GLU A 84 -1.51 -7.24 -0.36
CA GLU A 84 -0.22 -6.57 -0.18
C GLU A 84 0.71 -6.81 -1.38
N PHE A 85 0.77 -8.06 -1.86
CA PHE A 85 1.58 -8.41 -3.03
C PHE A 85 1.13 -7.68 -4.29
N ARG A 86 -0.19 -7.57 -4.53
CA ARG A 86 -0.72 -6.88 -5.71
C ARG A 86 -0.54 -5.37 -5.67
N THR A 87 -0.46 -4.79 -4.48
CA THR A 87 -0.29 -3.34 -4.29
C THR A 87 1.18 -2.92 -4.18
N GLY A 88 2.14 -3.84 -4.40
CA GLY A 88 3.57 -3.53 -4.35
C GLY A 88 4.19 -3.56 -2.95
N HIS A 89 3.41 -3.88 -1.91
CA HIS A 89 3.87 -4.02 -0.52
C HIS A 89 4.49 -5.41 -0.28
N TYR A 90 5.51 -5.76 -1.07
CA TYR A 90 6.07 -7.11 -1.09
C TYR A 90 6.63 -7.56 0.26
N GLN A 91 7.23 -6.65 1.03
CA GLN A 91 7.76 -6.97 2.34
C GLN A 91 6.65 -7.28 3.36
N ASP A 92 5.51 -6.57 3.29
CA ASP A 92 4.35 -6.87 4.13
C ASP A 92 3.69 -8.17 3.71
N ALA A 93 3.62 -8.44 2.40
CA ALA A 93 3.14 -9.70 1.86
C ALA A 93 3.97 -10.90 2.36
N VAL A 94 5.30 -10.77 2.39
CA VAL A 94 6.20 -11.78 3.00
C VAL A 94 5.81 -12.04 4.46
N ASN A 95 5.67 -10.99 5.28
CA ASN A 95 5.28 -11.12 6.68
C ASN A 95 3.92 -11.83 6.84
N SER A 96 2.94 -11.48 6.01
CA SER A 96 1.62 -12.10 6.01
C SER A 96 1.68 -13.57 5.60
N TYR A 97 2.45 -13.93 4.56
CA TYR A 97 2.61 -15.32 4.13
C TYR A 97 3.40 -16.16 5.13
N GLU A 98 4.46 -15.63 5.74
CA GLU A 98 5.18 -16.30 6.83
C GLU A 98 4.24 -16.59 8.00
N LYS A 99 3.35 -15.65 8.34
CA LYS A 99 2.35 -15.88 9.38
C LYS A 99 1.35 -16.97 8.98
N ALA A 100 0.92 -17.01 7.71
CA ALA A 100 0.07 -18.07 7.20
C ALA A 100 0.76 -19.45 7.28
N ILE A 101 2.04 -19.54 6.86
CA ILE A 101 2.83 -20.78 6.89
C ILE A 101 3.02 -21.27 8.32
N SER A 102 3.24 -20.38 9.29
CA SER A 102 3.35 -20.76 10.70
C SER A 102 2.07 -21.41 11.28
N LEU A 103 0.93 -21.24 10.61
CA LEU A 103 -0.34 -21.84 10.98
C LEU A 103 -0.66 -23.11 10.18
N ASP A 104 -0.10 -23.25 8.98
CA ASP A 104 -0.18 -24.44 8.12
C ASP A 104 1.08 -24.56 7.26
N GLU A 105 2.04 -25.34 7.75
CA GLU A 105 3.34 -25.54 7.12
C GLU A 105 3.29 -26.47 5.90
N SER A 106 2.16 -27.15 5.69
CA SER A 106 1.99 -28.16 4.64
C SER A 106 1.48 -27.58 3.31
N ASP A 107 0.92 -26.37 3.33
CA ASP A 107 0.33 -25.77 2.13
C ASP A 107 1.41 -25.26 1.15
N LEU A 108 1.58 -26.02 0.06
CA LEU A 108 2.49 -25.68 -1.05
C LEU A 108 2.15 -24.34 -1.73
N LYS A 109 0.88 -23.91 -1.70
CA LYS A 109 0.49 -22.61 -2.27
C LYS A 109 1.04 -21.46 -1.44
N LEU A 110 1.13 -21.63 -0.12
CA LEU A 110 1.71 -20.62 0.75
C LEU A 110 3.22 -20.49 0.52
N LYS A 111 3.93 -21.62 0.39
CA LYS A 111 5.36 -21.63 0.11
C LYS A 111 5.69 -20.96 -1.23
N SER A 112 4.98 -21.33 -2.29
CA SER A 112 5.18 -20.70 -3.61
C SER A 112 4.81 -19.21 -3.62
N ALA A 113 3.78 -18.80 -2.88
CA ALA A 113 3.44 -17.38 -2.73
C ALA A 113 4.50 -16.60 -1.94
N LEU A 114 5.05 -17.19 -0.88
CA LEU A 114 6.15 -16.61 -0.10
C LEU A 114 7.41 -16.46 -0.96
N GLU A 115 7.82 -17.51 -1.67
CA GLU A 115 8.99 -17.48 -2.56
C GLU A 115 8.86 -16.37 -3.61
N LYS A 116 7.69 -16.27 -4.25
CA LYS A 116 7.41 -15.21 -5.22
C LYS A 116 7.49 -13.82 -4.58
N ALA A 117 6.93 -13.64 -3.38
CA ALA A 117 7.03 -12.36 -2.66
C ALA A 117 8.49 -12.01 -2.31
N GLN A 118 9.28 -12.99 -1.87
CA GLN A 118 10.70 -12.79 -1.57
C GLN A 118 11.52 -12.47 -2.82
N GLU A 119 11.19 -13.07 -3.97
CA GLU A 119 11.82 -12.75 -5.25
C GLU A 119 11.55 -11.29 -5.65
N GLU A 120 10.31 -10.82 -5.54
CA GLU A 120 9.97 -9.42 -5.81
C GLU A 120 10.65 -8.46 -4.82
N VAL A 121 10.76 -8.82 -3.53
CA VAL A 121 11.56 -8.04 -2.57
C VAL A 121 13.03 -7.96 -3.00
N LYS A 122 13.62 -9.07 -3.46
CA LYS A 122 15.02 -9.08 -3.94
C LYS A 122 15.19 -8.21 -5.19
N LYS A 123 14.27 -8.32 -6.16
CA LYS A 123 14.26 -7.47 -7.37
C LYS A 123 14.11 -5.99 -7.02
N MET A 124 13.18 -5.65 -6.13
CA MET A 124 12.97 -4.28 -5.68
C MET A 124 14.22 -3.72 -4.99
N LYS A 125 14.84 -4.49 -4.08
CA LYS A 125 16.10 -4.09 -3.41
C LYS A 125 17.24 -3.91 -4.41
N ALA A 126 17.40 -4.83 -5.35
CA ALA A 126 18.42 -4.73 -6.40
C ALA A 126 18.17 -3.52 -7.30
N ALA A 127 16.93 -3.24 -7.68
CA ALA A 127 16.55 -2.06 -8.45
C ALA A 127 16.82 -0.76 -7.69
N ALA A 128 16.51 -0.71 -6.39
CA ALA A 128 16.79 0.43 -5.52
C ALA A 128 18.28 0.77 -5.43
N ILE A 129 19.15 -0.24 -5.50
CA ILE A 129 20.60 -0.03 -5.55
C ILE A 129 21.03 0.34 -6.97
N ARG A 130 20.53 -0.34 -8.00
CA ARG A 130 21.01 -0.23 -9.39
C ARG A 130 20.56 1.05 -10.10
N ILE A 131 19.29 1.43 -9.97
CA ILE A 131 18.70 2.57 -10.71
C ILE A 131 19.44 3.88 -10.43
N PRO A 132 19.77 4.26 -9.18
CA PRO A 132 20.52 5.48 -8.91
C PRO A 132 21.86 5.56 -9.64
N PHE A 133 22.62 4.46 -9.70
CA PHE A 133 23.90 4.44 -10.41
C PHE A 133 23.72 4.59 -11.93
N ILE A 134 22.70 3.95 -12.50
CA ILE A 134 22.38 4.11 -13.93
C ILE A 134 21.97 5.56 -14.21
N SER A 135 21.11 6.16 -13.38
CA SER A 135 20.67 7.55 -13.55
C SER A 135 21.81 8.55 -13.40
N ILE A 136 22.75 8.31 -12.48
CA ILE A 136 23.99 9.09 -12.35
C ILE A 136 24.82 9.00 -13.66
N GLY A 137 25.01 7.79 -14.19
CA GLY A 137 25.74 7.57 -15.44
C GLY A 137 25.12 8.28 -16.63
N ILE A 138 23.78 8.19 -16.78
CA ILE A 138 23.03 8.92 -17.80
C ILE A 138 23.20 10.43 -17.64
N GLY A 139 23.14 10.93 -16.40
CA GLY A 139 23.39 12.34 -16.09
C GLY A 139 24.77 12.79 -16.54
N PHE A 140 25.82 12.04 -16.21
CA PHE A 140 27.18 12.35 -16.66
C PHE A 140 27.31 12.34 -18.19
N LEU A 141 26.70 11.37 -18.88
CA LEU A 141 26.73 11.31 -20.35
C LEU A 141 26.07 12.53 -20.98
N ILE A 142 24.91 12.97 -20.46
CA ILE A 142 24.23 14.19 -20.92
C ILE A 142 25.10 15.42 -20.66
N GLY A 143 25.69 15.52 -19.46
CA GLY A 143 26.59 16.62 -19.10
C GLY A 143 27.79 16.71 -20.05
N ILE A 144 28.45 15.59 -20.33
CA ILE A 144 29.60 15.53 -21.26
C ILE A 144 29.16 15.93 -22.67
N LEU A 145 28.05 15.38 -23.18
CA LEU A 145 27.54 15.70 -24.50
C LEU A 145 27.27 17.20 -24.66
N LEU A 146 26.65 17.83 -23.66
CA LEU A 146 26.40 19.27 -23.65
C LEU A 146 27.71 20.08 -23.62
N THR A 147 28.71 19.67 -22.85
CA THR A 147 30.01 20.36 -22.83
C THR A 147 30.76 20.25 -24.16
N LEU A 148 30.66 19.11 -24.86
CA LEU A 148 31.25 18.93 -26.18
C LEU A 148 30.49 19.77 -27.22
N ALA A 149 29.16 19.85 -27.12
CA ALA A 149 28.35 20.69 -27.97
C ALA A 149 28.69 22.18 -27.81
N ASP A 150 28.83 22.69 -26.57
CA ASP A 150 29.27 24.08 -26.31
C ASP A 150 30.67 24.33 -26.89
N HIS A 151 31.58 23.37 -26.78
CA HIS A 151 32.93 23.51 -27.32
C HIS A 151 32.98 23.53 -28.85
N TYR A 152 32.11 22.76 -29.53
CA TYR A 152 32.13 22.65 -30.98
C TYR A 152 31.28 23.72 -31.68
N LEU A 153 30.17 24.13 -31.07
CA LEU A 153 29.20 25.06 -31.69
C LEU A 153 29.49 26.53 -31.38
N THR A 154 30.18 26.84 -30.27
CA THR A 154 30.38 28.23 -29.82
C THR A 154 31.81 28.69 -30.10
N SER A 155 31.97 29.82 -30.79
CA SER A 155 33.30 30.38 -31.13
C SER A 155 34.12 30.85 -29.91
N LYS A 156 33.46 31.06 -28.76
CA LYS A 156 34.09 31.28 -27.45
C LYS A 156 33.41 30.33 -26.45
N PRO A 157 34.12 29.34 -25.88
CA PRO A 157 33.51 28.38 -24.97
C PRO A 157 32.95 29.09 -23.74
N SER A 158 31.69 28.80 -23.38
CA SER A 158 30.96 29.47 -22.30
C SER A 158 31.39 28.96 -20.93
N LEU A 159 31.83 27.69 -20.86
CA LEU A 159 32.36 27.06 -19.66
C LEU A 159 33.88 26.93 -19.79
N GLU A 160 34.66 27.50 -18.89
CA GLU A 160 36.12 27.34 -18.85
C GLU A 160 36.62 26.71 -17.53
N GLY A 161 37.77 26.05 -17.58
CA GLY A 161 38.45 25.47 -16.41
C GLY A 161 37.55 24.55 -15.55
N TYR A 162 37.52 24.82 -14.25
CA TYR A 162 36.75 24.05 -13.26
C TYR A 162 35.23 24.13 -13.45
N VAL A 163 34.72 25.13 -14.17
CA VAL A 163 33.28 25.29 -14.41
C VAL A 163 32.73 24.15 -15.28
N LYS A 164 33.52 23.63 -16.24
CA LYS A 164 33.15 22.45 -17.04
C LYS A 164 32.94 21.20 -16.17
N LEU A 165 33.87 20.96 -15.26
CA LEU A 165 33.82 19.83 -14.34
C LEU A 165 32.63 19.95 -13.38
N ALA A 166 32.39 21.16 -12.85
CA ALA A 166 31.24 21.43 -11.98
C ALA A 166 29.90 21.20 -12.71
N PHE A 167 29.81 21.60 -13.99
CA PHE A 167 28.60 21.42 -14.79
C PHE A 167 28.31 19.95 -15.09
N VAL A 168 29.32 19.16 -15.48
CA VAL A 168 29.15 17.71 -15.68
C VAL A 168 28.75 17.00 -14.39
N ALA A 169 29.35 17.39 -13.25
CA ALA A 169 28.97 16.88 -11.93
C ALA A 169 27.53 17.25 -11.54
N LEU A 170 27.05 18.45 -11.91
CA LEU A 170 25.68 18.88 -11.68
C LEU A 170 24.67 17.94 -12.37
N PHE A 171 24.91 17.54 -13.62
CA PHE A 171 24.01 16.60 -14.30
C PHE A 171 24.02 15.19 -13.70
N GLY A 172 25.18 14.71 -13.22
CA GLY A 172 25.25 13.48 -12.44
C GLY A 172 24.40 13.55 -11.16
N MET A 173 24.47 14.67 -10.44
CA MET A 173 23.63 14.93 -9.26
C MET A 173 22.15 15.03 -9.59
N LEU A 174 21.77 15.72 -10.68
CA LEU A 174 20.38 15.80 -11.15
C LEU A 174 19.83 14.41 -11.52
N GLY A 175 20.65 13.57 -12.15
CA GLY A 175 20.29 12.17 -12.43
C GLY A 175 20.00 11.37 -11.14
N TYR A 176 20.85 11.51 -10.12
CA TYR A 176 20.60 10.91 -8.80
C TYR A 176 19.31 11.42 -8.17
N CYS A 177 19.10 12.75 -8.14
CA CYS A 177 17.88 13.36 -7.63
C CYS A 177 16.62 12.88 -8.38
N GLY A 178 16.69 12.76 -9.71
CA GLY A 178 15.61 12.22 -10.53
C GLY A 178 15.27 10.76 -10.18
N SER A 179 16.28 9.91 -9.96
CA SER A 179 16.06 8.53 -9.51
C SER A 179 15.38 8.45 -8.14
N TRP A 180 15.76 9.34 -7.22
CA TRP A 180 15.19 9.39 -5.88
C TRP A 180 13.75 9.90 -5.91
N MET A 181 13.48 10.92 -6.73
CA MET A 181 12.12 11.40 -6.99
C MET A 181 11.24 10.30 -7.59
N TYR A 182 11.74 9.55 -8.58
CA TYR A 182 11.03 8.43 -9.17
C TYR A 182 10.64 7.38 -8.14
N PHE A 183 11.57 6.99 -7.27
CA PHE A 183 11.28 6.06 -6.18
C PHE A 183 10.24 6.61 -5.20
N TYR A 184 10.33 7.88 -4.82
CA TYR A 184 9.37 8.52 -3.94
C TYR A 184 7.95 8.52 -4.53
N VAL A 185 7.82 8.84 -5.82
CA VAL A 185 6.52 8.79 -6.53
C VAL A 185 5.98 7.36 -6.60
N LEU A 186 6.82 6.36 -6.88
CA LEU A 186 6.38 4.97 -6.88
C LEU A 186 5.90 4.49 -5.52
N THR A 187 6.63 4.81 -4.44
CA THR A 187 6.23 4.40 -3.09
C THR A 187 4.91 5.04 -2.68
N THR A 188 4.74 6.34 -2.96
CA THR A 188 3.50 7.05 -2.64
C THR A 188 2.32 6.55 -3.46
N TYR A 189 2.54 6.15 -4.71
CA TYR A 189 1.52 5.53 -5.55
C TYR A 189 1.04 4.17 -5.00
N HIS A 190 1.96 3.31 -4.57
CA HIS A 190 1.60 2.05 -3.92
C HIS A 190 0.81 2.27 -2.63
N ASP A 191 1.29 3.17 -1.77
CA ASP A 191 0.61 3.50 -0.51
C ASP A 191 -0.82 4.00 -0.77
N ALA A 192 -1.03 4.82 -1.81
CA ALA A 192 -2.33 5.36 -2.19
C ALA A 192 -3.36 4.27 -2.57
N MET A 193 -2.94 3.11 -3.10
CA MET A 193 -3.86 2.01 -3.43
C MET A 193 -4.54 1.40 -2.19
N LEU A 194 -3.88 1.49 -1.03
CA LEU A 194 -4.39 0.98 0.24
C LEU A 194 -5.00 2.08 1.12
N GLN A 195 -5.12 3.30 0.60
CA GLN A 195 -5.84 4.37 1.30
C GLN A 195 -7.35 4.27 1.03
N PRO A 196 -8.18 4.69 2.00
CA PRO A 196 -9.62 4.81 1.75
C PRO A 196 -9.85 5.73 0.53
N PRO A 197 -10.75 5.36 -0.40
CA PRO A 197 -11.15 6.26 -1.46
C PRO A 197 -11.59 7.60 -0.85
N PRO A 198 -11.22 8.75 -1.44
CA PRO A 198 -11.71 10.04 -0.98
C PRO A 198 -13.24 9.99 -0.94
N GLU A 199 -13.82 10.33 0.22
CA GLU A 199 -15.27 10.32 0.43
C GLU A 199 -15.93 11.25 -0.59
N GLN A 200 -16.38 10.69 -1.70
CA GLN A 200 -17.25 11.37 -2.63
C GLN A 200 -18.62 11.42 -1.95
N ASN A 201 -18.83 12.42 -1.06
CA ASN A 201 -20.12 13.04 -0.69
C ASN A 201 -20.19 13.57 0.76
N ASP A 202 -19.60 14.73 1.02
CA ASP A 202 -20.17 15.70 1.96
C ASP A 202 -21.36 16.49 1.34
N ALA A 203 -21.65 16.28 0.05
CA ALA A 203 -22.73 16.96 -0.69
C ALA A 203 -24.07 16.19 -0.68
N ASP A 204 -24.07 14.85 -0.79
CA ASP A 204 -25.32 14.06 -0.83
C ASP A 204 -25.92 13.77 0.56
N LYS A 205 -25.23 14.16 1.64
CA LYS A 205 -25.74 13.99 3.01
C LYS A 205 -26.68 15.12 3.47
N LYS A 206 -26.92 16.13 2.64
CA LYS A 206 -27.77 17.29 2.96
C LYS A 206 -29.17 17.28 2.32
N THR A 207 -29.47 16.34 1.43
CA THR A 207 -30.75 16.32 0.70
C THR A 207 -31.82 15.39 1.29
N ASP A 208 -31.56 14.70 2.40
CA ASP A 208 -32.53 13.75 2.99
C ASP A 208 -32.90 14.08 4.46
N LYS A 209 -32.86 15.36 4.83
CA LYS A 209 -33.43 15.87 6.09
C LYS A 209 -34.19 17.16 5.88
N SER A 210 -35.37 17.05 5.25
CA SER A 210 -36.41 18.08 5.37
C SER A 210 -37.78 17.42 5.52
N THR A 211 -38.16 17.16 6.78
CA THR A 211 -39.54 17.33 7.29
C THR A 211 -39.49 17.31 8.82
N ASP A 212 -39.52 18.54 9.35
CA ASP A 212 -40.20 19.03 10.54
C ASP A 212 -39.77 18.74 11.99
N PRO A 213 -40.02 19.72 12.89
CA PRO A 213 -39.17 20.03 14.03
C PRO A 213 -39.87 19.78 15.37
N GLU A 214 -39.17 19.27 16.39
CA GLU A 214 -39.53 19.57 17.78
C GLU A 214 -38.39 19.28 18.78
N THR A 215 -38.02 20.37 19.48
CA THR A 215 -37.54 20.47 20.86
C THR A 215 -36.73 19.34 21.51
N SER A 216 -35.49 19.66 21.93
CA SER A 216 -35.14 19.69 23.36
C SER A 216 -33.73 20.26 23.59
N LYS A 217 -33.64 21.16 24.56
CA LYS A 217 -32.42 21.85 25.01
C LYS A 217 -31.48 20.91 25.78
N GLY A 218 -30.18 21.09 25.53
CA GLY A 218 -29.18 21.20 26.60
C GLY A 218 -28.33 19.98 26.90
N LYS A 219 -27.03 20.08 26.61
CA LYS A 219 -25.99 20.18 27.65
C LYS A 219 -24.62 20.47 27.04
N ARG A 220 -23.94 21.44 27.66
CA ARG A 220 -22.59 21.87 27.37
C ARG A 220 -21.65 21.03 28.22
N THR A 221 -20.73 20.29 27.62
CA THR A 221 -19.57 19.70 28.31
C THR A 221 -18.38 19.63 27.35
N LYS A 222 -17.34 20.40 27.65
CA LYS A 222 -15.92 20.15 27.30
C LYS A 222 -15.25 19.59 28.58
N PRO A 223 -13.99 19.13 28.57
CA PRO A 223 -13.17 18.46 27.54
C PRO A 223 -12.43 17.21 28.10
N SER A 224 -11.72 16.42 27.28
CA SER A 224 -10.58 15.63 27.80
C SER A 224 -9.42 15.58 26.81
N GLN A 225 -8.28 16.05 27.30
CA GLN A 225 -6.96 16.00 26.67
C GLN A 225 -6.39 14.59 26.83
N GLU A 226 -6.16 13.87 25.74
CA GLU A 226 -5.42 12.59 25.79
C GLU A 226 -4.54 12.32 24.56
N SER A 227 -4.04 13.39 23.90
CA SER A 227 -3.14 13.25 22.74
C SER A 227 -1.74 13.86 22.95
N ALA A 228 -1.42 14.40 24.12
CA ALA A 228 -0.15 15.10 24.36
C ALA A 228 0.96 14.27 25.04
N LYS A 229 0.85 12.94 25.12
CA LYS A 229 1.83 12.10 25.85
C LYS A 229 2.69 11.16 24.99
N LYS A 230 2.56 11.14 23.66
CA LYS A 230 3.39 10.25 22.81
C LYS A 230 4.61 10.92 22.18
N ASP A 231 4.67 12.26 22.15
CA ASP A 231 5.75 12.96 21.44
C ASP A 231 6.96 13.34 22.30
N LYS A 232 6.91 13.12 23.63
CA LYS A 232 8.06 13.36 24.52
C LYS A 232 8.96 12.13 24.77
N ALA A 233 8.51 10.91 24.47
CA ALA A 233 9.30 9.70 24.71
C ALA A 233 10.35 9.43 23.60
N THR A 234 10.16 9.97 22.39
CA THR A 234 11.02 9.69 21.23
C THR A 234 12.21 10.65 21.12
N GLY A 235 12.18 11.79 21.82
CA GLY A 235 13.25 12.79 21.83
C GLY A 235 14.40 12.49 22.80
N GLU A 236 14.11 11.85 23.95
CA GLU A 236 15.11 11.59 25.00
C GLU A 236 15.97 10.35 24.72
N ALA A 237 15.46 9.36 23.98
CA ALA A 237 16.24 8.19 23.57
C ALA A 237 17.34 8.52 22.54
N ARG A 238 17.20 9.64 21.81
CA ARG A 238 18.17 10.06 20.77
C ARG A 238 19.32 10.91 21.32
N ARG A 239 19.18 11.50 22.51
CA ARG A 239 20.27 12.25 23.18
C ARG A 239 21.23 11.36 23.97
N ARG A 240 20.78 10.22 24.52
CA ARG A 240 21.65 9.29 25.26
C ARG A 240 22.65 8.50 24.41
N LYS A 241 22.38 8.27 23.11
CA LYS A 241 23.32 7.58 22.21
C LYS A 241 24.47 8.47 21.69
N LYS A 242 24.46 9.78 21.95
CA LYS A 242 25.48 10.72 21.43
C LYS A 242 26.57 11.06 22.45
N THR A 243 26.46 10.61 23.70
CA THR A 243 27.42 10.87 24.79
C THR A 243 28.32 9.68 25.15
N GLU A 244 28.20 8.54 24.47
CA GLU A 244 29.03 7.34 24.71
C GLU A 244 30.07 7.07 23.58
N LYS A 245 30.33 8.04 22.69
CA LYS A 245 31.32 7.90 21.60
C LYS A 245 32.28 9.09 21.50
N THR A 246 32.69 9.63 22.63
CA THR A 246 33.83 10.54 22.78
C THR A 246 34.65 10.11 23.97
#